data_AF-A0A0D2JWK3-F1
#
_entry.id   AF-A0A0D2JWK3-F1
#
_cell.length_a   1.000
_cell.length_b   1.000
_cell.length_c   1.000
_cell.angle_alpha   90.00
_cell.angle_beta   90.00
_cell.angle_gamma   90.00
#
_symmetry.space_group_name_H-M   'P 1'
#
loop_
_entity.id
_entity.type
_entity.pdbx_description
1 polymer ?
#
loop_
_entity_poly.entity_id
_entity_poly.type
_entity_poly.pdbx_seq_one_letter_code
_entity_poly.pdbx_strand_id
1 'polypeptide(L)'
;MGSSASKVAGRAGGAAARRQYPSTSSIVNSAPSPSPSPAAAATKPAPAPAAEVRPSPAAAPPAGEKTEHVELDARDPQFGSALRRVGQARPITERRPDEETFPTSSQPMHSGQNIFPSDTKNPAMMLVQARRKIAAQWESDLENQGRPGFGGRTLLSVKDIKEALTLRDELGKSPQEVERQMRLKPGVLDQLVAKGVVANI
;
A
#
# COMPACT_ATOMS: atom_id res chain seq x y z
N MET A 1 51.54 43.69 -40.62
CA MET A 1 51.87 42.30 -40.97
C MET A 1 51.35 41.40 -39.85
N GLY A 2 50.44 40.45 -40.15
CA GLY A 2 50.24 39.20 -39.40
C GLY A 2 49.24 39.18 -38.22
N SER A 3 48.06 38.60 -38.45
CA SER A 3 47.03 38.18 -37.49
C SER A 3 47.05 36.65 -37.24
N SER A 4 46.67 36.18 -36.04
CA SER A 4 46.09 34.84 -35.75
C SER A 4 45.49 34.84 -34.33
N ALA A 5 44.16 34.86 -34.12
CA ALA A 5 43.12 33.82 -34.31
C ALA A 5 43.00 32.83 -33.12
N SER A 6 42.04 33.08 -32.20
CA SER A 6 40.83 32.25 -31.93
C SER A 6 41.03 31.20 -30.82
N LYS A 7 40.14 30.96 -29.84
CA LYS A 7 38.66 30.89 -29.84
C LYS A 7 38.07 31.33 -28.49
N VAL A 8 37.02 32.13 -28.56
CA VAL A 8 35.98 32.27 -27.53
C VAL A 8 34.97 31.13 -27.73
N ALA A 9 34.60 30.41 -26.67
CA ALA A 9 33.46 29.50 -26.67
C ALA A 9 32.28 30.19 -25.95
N GLY A 10 31.15 30.24 -26.66
CA GLY A 10 30.01 31.10 -26.39
C GLY A 10 29.02 30.59 -25.35
N ARG A 11 28.09 31.49 -25.01
CA ARG A 11 26.90 31.25 -24.19
C ARG A 11 25.83 30.47 -24.96
N ALA A 12 25.17 29.53 -24.28
CA ALA A 12 23.77 29.14 -24.42
C ALA A 12 23.36 28.54 -23.06
N GLY A 13 22.27 28.88 -22.38
CA GLY A 13 20.94 29.15 -22.90
C GLY A 13 20.07 27.90 -22.71
N GLY A 14 19.47 27.74 -21.53
CA GLY A 14 18.29 26.88 -21.28
C GLY A 14 18.53 25.38 -21.06
N ALA A 15 18.44 24.93 -19.80
CA ALA A 15 17.92 23.61 -19.47
C ALA A 15 17.36 23.62 -18.04
N ALA A 16 16.03 23.72 -17.95
CA ALA A 16 15.29 23.51 -16.72
C ALA A 16 15.66 22.16 -16.09
N ALA A 17 15.80 22.17 -14.77
CA ALA A 17 16.05 21.00 -13.93
C ALA A 17 15.02 19.89 -14.20
N ARG A 18 15.36 18.94 -15.07
CA ARG A 18 14.64 17.67 -15.23
C ARG A 18 15.07 16.73 -14.11
N ARG A 19 14.12 16.40 -13.23
CA ARG A 19 14.27 15.39 -12.17
C ARG A 19 14.58 14.03 -12.82
N GLN A 20 15.80 13.54 -12.65
CA GLN A 20 16.20 12.19 -13.02
C GLN A 20 15.87 11.23 -11.88
N TYR A 21 15.02 10.24 -12.15
CA TYR A 21 14.78 9.11 -11.24
C TYR A 21 15.76 7.98 -11.56
N PRO A 22 16.24 7.21 -10.56
CA PRO A 22 17.15 6.10 -10.79
C PRO A 22 16.45 4.97 -11.56
N SER A 23 17.13 4.48 -12.60
CA SER A 23 16.67 3.38 -13.47
C SER A 23 16.68 2.05 -12.74
N THR A 24 15.56 1.33 -12.77
CA THR A 24 15.46 -0.06 -12.31
C THR A 24 16.16 -1.00 -13.29
N SER A 25 17.08 -1.83 -12.81
CA SER A 25 17.82 -2.82 -13.59
C SER A 25 16.86 -3.87 -14.17
N SER A 26 16.78 -3.98 -15.50
CA SER A 26 16.11 -5.09 -16.18
C SER A 26 17.00 -6.33 -16.16
N ILE A 27 16.54 -7.39 -15.50
CA ILE A 27 17.10 -8.75 -15.59
C ILE A 27 16.83 -9.28 -17.00
N VAL A 28 17.88 -9.54 -17.77
CA VAL A 28 17.83 -10.40 -18.97
C VAL A 28 19.02 -11.35 -18.95
N ASN A 29 18.68 -12.63 -19.05
CA ASN A 29 19.49 -13.82 -19.07
C ASN A 29 20.17 -13.99 -20.45
N SER A 30 21.50 -14.24 -20.53
CA SER A 30 22.17 -15.02 -21.60
C SER A 30 23.70 -15.19 -21.39
N ALA A 31 24.14 -16.41 -21.71
CA ALA A 31 25.43 -17.15 -21.66
C ALA A 31 26.75 -16.48 -22.20
N PRO A 32 27.95 -17.14 -22.07
CA PRO A 32 29.24 -16.49 -21.78
C PRO A 32 30.29 -16.45 -22.92
N SER A 33 31.32 -15.60 -22.76
CA SER A 33 32.77 -15.73 -23.13
C SER A 33 33.41 -14.39 -23.61
N PRO A 34 34.74 -14.26 -23.75
CA PRO A 34 35.79 -14.29 -22.71
C PRO A 34 36.60 -12.96 -22.60
N SER A 35 37.42 -12.88 -21.55
CA SER A 35 38.31 -11.79 -21.10
C SER A 35 39.33 -11.24 -22.13
N PRO A 36 39.90 -10.04 -21.88
CA PRO A 36 41.22 -9.99 -21.24
C PRO A 36 41.39 -8.94 -20.12
N SER A 37 42.20 -9.30 -19.13
CA SER A 37 42.75 -8.51 -18.00
C SER A 37 43.94 -7.63 -18.46
N PRO A 38 44.68 -6.90 -17.58
CA PRO A 38 44.32 -6.19 -16.34
C PRO A 38 44.94 -4.77 -16.28
N ALA A 39 44.34 -3.81 -15.57
CA ALA A 39 45.11 -2.65 -15.08
C ALA A 39 44.44 -1.91 -13.91
N ALA A 40 45.30 -1.58 -12.93
CA ALA A 40 45.20 -0.50 -11.96
C ALA A 40 44.19 -0.61 -10.79
N ALA A 41 44.76 -0.98 -9.64
CA ALA A 41 44.22 -0.71 -8.32
C ALA A 41 44.07 0.81 -8.10
N ALA A 42 42.90 1.23 -7.63
CA ALA A 42 42.70 2.52 -6.97
C ALA A 42 41.67 2.37 -5.85
N THR A 43 42.06 2.90 -4.68
CA THR A 43 41.43 2.83 -3.36
C THR A 43 40.02 3.44 -3.33
N LYS A 44 39.09 2.74 -2.66
CA LYS A 44 37.72 3.18 -2.41
C LYS A 44 37.63 3.81 -1.01
N PRO A 45 37.19 5.06 -0.84
CA PRO A 45 36.82 5.58 0.48
C PRO A 45 35.45 5.02 0.90
N ALA A 46 35.31 4.68 2.19
CA ALA A 46 34.10 4.13 2.79
C ALA A 46 32.95 5.16 2.83
N PRO A 47 31.68 4.75 2.65
CA PRO A 47 30.53 5.63 2.85
C PRO A 47 30.21 5.79 4.35
N ALA A 48 29.95 7.03 4.77
CA ALA A 48 29.47 7.38 6.11
C ALA A 48 28.08 6.77 6.40
N PRO A 49 27.75 6.44 7.67
CA PRO A 49 26.46 5.83 8.01
C PRO A 49 25.31 6.84 7.87
N ALA A 50 24.20 6.37 7.30
CA ALA A 50 22.95 7.10 7.15
C ALA A 50 22.34 7.45 8.52
N ALA A 51 21.80 8.66 8.65
CA ALA A 51 21.11 9.12 9.85
C ALA A 51 19.93 8.20 10.20
N GLU A 52 20.02 7.57 11.36
CA GLU A 52 19.04 6.64 11.88
C GLU A 52 17.86 7.43 12.49
N VAL A 53 16.69 7.34 11.85
CA VAL A 53 15.46 8.08 12.23
C VAL A 53 14.74 7.44 13.45
N ARG A 54 15.34 6.42 14.07
CA ARG A 54 14.81 5.77 15.28
C ARG A 54 15.94 5.62 16.29
N PRO A 55 15.83 6.18 17.52
CA PRO A 55 16.83 5.93 18.54
C PRO A 55 16.84 4.43 18.86
N SER A 56 18.02 3.83 18.76
CA SER A 56 18.24 2.46 19.22
C SER A 56 17.87 2.37 20.71
N PRO A 57 17.11 1.34 21.14
CA PRO A 57 16.78 1.15 22.56
C PRO A 57 18.02 0.93 23.44
N ALA A 58 19.20 0.67 22.84
CA ALA A 58 20.48 0.60 23.54
C ALA A 58 21.08 1.98 23.90
N ALA A 59 20.53 3.07 23.35
CA ALA A 59 20.97 4.44 23.61
C ALA A 59 20.03 5.21 24.57
N ALA A 60 19.03 4.53 25.15
CA ALA A 60 18.17 5.15 26.15
C ALA A 60 18.98 5.41 27.43
N PRO A 61 18.93 6.64 28.02
CA PRO A 61 19.56 6.91 29.29
C PRO A 61 18.98 6.00 30.38
N PRO A 62 19.76 5.71 31.46
CA PRO A 62 19.27 4.88 32.56
C PRO A 62 17.96 5.44 33.11
N ALA A 63 17.02 4.57 33.47
CA ALA A 63 15.62 4.88 33.83
C ALA A 63 15.43 5.87 35.01
N GLY A 64 16.51 6.36 35.63
CA GLY A 64 16.50 7.39 36.67
C GLY A 64 16.77 8.81 36.18
N GLU A 65 17.33 9.02 34.98
CA GLU A 65 17.72 10.35 34.48
C GLU A 65 16.74 10.81 33.41
N LYS A 66 15.99 11.87 33.73
CA LYS A 66 15.07 12.52 32.78
C LYS A 66 15.88 13.43 31.87
N THR A 67 15.69 13.28 30.56
CA THR A 67 16.27 14.23 29.60
C THR A 67 15.57 15.58 29.70
N GLU A 68 16.25 16.66 29.30
CA GLU A 68 15.72 18.05 29.37
C GLU A 68 14.31 18.18 28.74
N HIS A 69 14.07 17.50 27.62
CA HIS A 69 12.76 17.46 26.97
C HIS A 69 11.67 16.82 27.84
N VAL A 70 12.00 15.76 28.57
CA VAL A 70 11.08 15.09 29.51
C VAL A 70 10.77 16.00 30.70
N GLU A 71 11.72 16.83 31.13
CA GLU A 71 11.48 17.81 32.20
C GLU A 71 10.55 18.96 31.76
N LEU A 72 10.68 19.42 30.51
CA LEU A 72 9.79 20.43 29.96
C LEU A 72 8.35 19.92 29.88
N ASP A 73 8.15 18.70 29.36
CA ASP A 73 6.83 18.07 29.27
C ASP A 73 6.25 17.78 30.67
N ALA A 74 7.09 17.38 31.64
CA ALA A 74 6.65 17.11 33.02
C ALA A 74 6.15 18.36 33.77
N ARG A 75 6.54 19.57 33.33
CA ARG A 75 6.07 20.84 33.90
C ARG A 75 4.76 21.32 33.27
N ASP A 76 4.32 20.73 32.15
CA ASP A 76 3.08 21.11 31.50
C ASP A 76 1.84 20.54 32.23
N PRO A 77 0.94 21.39 32.77
CA PRO A 77 -0.28 20.93 33.43
C PRO A 77 -1.24 20.20 32.48
N GLN A 78 -1.27 20.54 31.19
CA GLN A 78 -2.12 19.86 30.20
C GLN A 78 -1.63 18.44 29.95
N PHE A 79 -0.32 18.27 29.75
CA PHE A 79 0.31 16.96 29.63
C PHE A 79 0.08 16.07 30.86
N GLY A 80 0.23 16.64 32.07
CA GLY A 80 -0.09 15.94 33.32
C GLY A 80 -1.55 15.49 33.42
N SER A 81 -2.49 16.29 32.95
CA SER A 81 -3.92 15.91 32.91
C SER A 81 -4.20 14.79 31.91
N ALA A 82 -3.52 14.79 30.76
CA ALA A 82 -3.62 13.76 29.74
C ALA A 82 -3.08 12.42 30.25
N LEU A 83 -1.94 12.40 30.94
CA LEU A 83 -1.38 11.20 31.55
C LEU A 83 -2.30 10.60 32.62
N ARG A 84 -2.95 11.43 33.44
CA ARG A 84 -3.95 10.94 34.41
C ARG A 84 -5.17 10.31 33.73
N ARG A 85 -5.57 10.84 32.56
CA ARG A 85 -6.69 10.30 31.78
C ARG A 85 -6.34 8.97 31.11
N VAL A 86 -5.10 8.80 30.64
CA VAL A 86 -4.62 7.57 29.99
C VAL A 86 -4.31 6.47 31.01
N GLY A 87 -3.87 6.85 32.22
CA GLY A 87 -3.51 5.91 33.28
C GLY A 87 -2.15 5.27 33.08
N GLN A 88 -1.73 4.44 34.03
CA GLN A 88 -0.44 3.74 33.96
C GLN A 88 -0.45 2.72 32.82
N ALA A 89 0.58 2.76 31.97
CA ALA A 89 0.78 1.75 30.94
C ALA A 89 1.05 0.40 31.61
N ARG A 90 0.14 -0.56 31.42
CA ARG A 90 0.35 -1.92 31.91
C ARG A 90 1.45 -2.58 31.07
N PRO A 91 2.53 -3.10 31.67
CA PRO A 91 3.53 -3.84 30.93
C PRO A 91 2.87 -5.10 30.33
N ILE A 92 3.26 -5.41 29.10
CA ILE A 92 2.75 -6.56 28.34
C ILE A 92 3.06 -7.90 29.04
N THR A 93 3.90 -7.89 30.08
CA THR A 93 4.31 -9.07 30.85
C THR A 93 3.27 -9.57 31.87
N GLU A 94 2.35 -8.73 32.35
CA GLU A 94 1.36 -9.14 33.38
C GLU A 94 0.03 -9.65 32.81
N ARG A 95 -0.26 -9.30 31.56
CA ARG A 95 -1.32 -9.96 30.79
C ARG A 95 -0.60 -10.90 29.86
N ARG A 96 -0.36 -12.15 30.26
CA ARG A 96 0.09 -13.21 29.34
C ARG A 96 -1.06 -13.48 28.36
N PRO A 97 -1.04 -12.99 27.11
CA PRO A 97 -2.10 -13.23 26.14
C PRO A 97 -1.90 -14.57 25.39
N ASP A 98 -0.85 -15.33 25.72
CA ASP A 98 -0.25 -16.26 24.75
C ASP A 98 -0.25 -17.73 25.17
N GLU A 99 -0.66 -18.08 26.40
CA GLU A 99 -0.70 -19.50 26.81
C GLU A 99 -1.93 -20.25 26.26
N GLU A 100 -3.00 -19.54 25.89
CA GLU A 100 -4.17 -20.13 25.24
C GLU A 100 -4.11 -20.06 23.70
N THR A 101 -3.21 -19.24 23.14
CA THR A 101 -3.12 -19.04 21.68
C THR A 101 -2.20 -20.05 20.99
N PHE A 102 -1.24 -20.64 21.72
CA PHE A 102 -0.37 -21.70 21.20
C PHE A 102 -0.31 -22.88 22.18
N PRO A 103 -1.00 -24.01 21.93
CA PRO A 103 -0.85 -25.18 22.75
C PRO A 103 0.59 -25.69 22.62
N THR A 104 1.36 -25.60 23.70
CA THR A 104 2.62 -26.34 23.82
C THR A 104 2.27 -27.84 23.83
N SER A 105 3.07 -28.62 23.10
CA SER A 105 2.98 -30.08 22.87
C SER A 105 2.74 -30.97 24.10
N SER A 106 2.84 -30.43 25.32
CA SER A 106 2.74 -31.16 26.59
C SER A 106 1.35 -31.21 27.24
N GLN A 107 0.31 -30.62 26.63
CA GLN A 107 -1.06 -30.67 27.16
C GLN A 107 -1.93 -31.66 26.35
N PRO A 108 -2.74 -32.52 26.99
CA PRO A 108 -3.65 -33.40 26.27
C PRO A 108 -4.65 -32.55 25.46
N MET A 109 -4.76 -32.83 24.16
CA MET A 109 -5.71 -32.14 23.28
C MET A 109 -7.12 -32.34 23.83
N HIS A 110 -7.70 -31.29 24.42
CA HIS A 110 -9.12 -31.26 24.69
C HIS A 110 -9.83 -31.31 23.33
N SER A 111 -10.45 -32.44 23.04
CA SER A 111 -11.23 -32.69 21.83
C SER A 111 -12.41 -31.70 21.77
N GLY A 112 -12.22 -30.55 21.13
CA GLY A 112 -13.30 -29.57 20.96
C GLY A 112 -12.85 -28.14 20.65
N GLN A 113 -11.62 -27.74 20.98
CA GLN A 113 -11.13 -26.42 20.60
C GLN A 113 -10.52 -26.46 19.20
N ASN A 114 -11.22 -25.86 18.25
CA ASN A 114 -10.77 -25.73 16.88
C ASN A 114 -9.54 -24.79 16.84
N ILE A 115 -8.35 -25.37 16.66
CA ILE A 115 -7.06 -24.66 16.63
C ILE A 115 -6.95 -23.73 15.40
N PHE A 116 -7.86 -23.90 14.43
CA PHE A 116 -7.95 -23.04 13.27
C PHE A 116 -8.92 -21.88 13.54
N PRO A 117 -8.61 -20.65 13.06
CA PRO A 117 -9.52 -19.53 13.12
C PRO A 117 -10.77 -19.83 12.28
N SER A 118 -11.78 -20.41 12.93
CA SER A 118 -13.08 -20.74 12.35
C SER A 118 -14.10 -19.62 12.56
N ASP A 119 -13.73 -18.57 13.29
CA ASP A 119 -14.63 -17.49 13.63
C ASP A 119 -14.79 -16.53 12.43
N THR A 120 -16.04 -16.39 11.98
CA THR A 120 -16.47 -15.47 10.93
C THR A 120 -16.28 -14.00 11.32
N LYS A 121 -15.90 -13.74 12.57
CA LYS A 121 -15.60 -12.42 13.14
C LYS A 121 -14.13 -11.99 12.97
N ASN A 122 -13.24 -12.86 12.48
CA ASN A 122 -11.85 -12.47 12.26
C ASN A 122 -11.71 -11.60 10.98
N PRO A 123 -11.24 -10.35 11.07
CA PRO A 123 -11.15 -9.44 9.93
C PRO A 123 -10.22 -9.95 8.82
N ALA A 124 -9.15 -10.67 9.16
CA ALA A 124 -8.25 -11.26 8.17
C ALA A 124 -8.96 -12.35 7.36
N MET A 125 -9.75 -13.20 8.04
CA MET A 125 -10.55 -14.23 7.37
C MET A 125 -11.68 -13.62 6.54
N MET A 126 -12.32 -12.55 7.02
CA MET A 126 -13.33 -11.81 6.25
C MET A 126 -12.73 -11.26 4.94
N LEU A 127 -11.54 -10.67 4.99
CA LEU A 127 -10.87 -10.15 3.80
C LEU A 127 -10.54 -11.26 2.80
N VAL A 128 -10.00 -12.39 3.28
CA VAL A 128 -9.68 -13.54 2.42
C VAL A 128 -10.95 -14.11 1.78
N GLN A 129 -12.04 -14.24 2.54
CA GLN A 129 -13.32 -14.70 2.02
C GLN A 129 -13.91 -13.71 1.00
N ALA A 130 -13.86 -12.40 1.28
CA ALA A 130 -14.32 -11.38 0.35
C ALA A 130 -13.55 -11.42 -0.97
N ARG A 131 -12.21 -11.55 -0.91
CA ARG A 131 -11.37 -11.68 -2.10
C ARG A 131 -11.72 -12.93 -2.92
N ARG A 132 -11.94 -14.06 -2.24
CA ARG A 132 -12.38 -15.31 -2.90
C ARG A 132 -13.74 -15.15 -3.59
N LYS A 133 -14.70 -14.48 -2.93
CA LYS A 133 -16.02 -14.22 -3.50
C LYS A 133 -15.95 -13.35 -4.76
N ILE A 134 -15.19 -12.25 -4.72
CA ILE A 134 -15.02 -11.35 -5.88
C ILE A 134 -14.32 -12.09 -7.03
N ALA A 135 -13.27 -12.87 -6.73
CA ALA A 135 -12.58 -13.65 -7.76
C ALA A 135 -13.50 -14.71 -8.41
N ALA A 136 -14.32 -15.40 -7.62
CA ALA A 136 -15.27 -16.37 -8.15
C ALA A 136 -16.35 -15.72 -9.03
N GLN A 137 -16.83 -14.53 -8.65
CA GLN A 137 -17.76 -13.75 -9.47
C GLN A 137 -17.13 -13.32 -10.79
N TRP A 138 -15.88 -12.83 -10.74
CA TRP A 138 -15.13 -12.46 -11.95
C TRP A 138 -14.94 -13.63 -12.90
N GLU A 139 -14.53 -14.78 -12.38
CA GLU A 139 -14.32 -15.99 -13.19
C GLU A 139 -15.64 -16.47 -13.81
N SER A 140 -16.73 -16.46 -13.05
CA SER A 140 -18.06 -16.78 -13.55
C SER A 140 -18.50 -15.82 -14.66
N ASP A 141 -18.27 -14.51 -14.50
CA ASP A 141 -18.62 -13.52 -15.51
C ASP A 141 -17.78 -13.69 -16.79
N LEU A 142 -16.52 -14.09 -16.65
CA LEU A 142 -15.59 -14.30 -17.75
C LEU A 142 -15.90 -15.60 -18.52
N GLU A 143 -16.15 -16.71 -17.82
CA GLU A 143 -16.50 -18.02 -18.40
C GLU A 143 -17.86 -17.99 -19.13
N ASN A 144 -18.81 -17.22 -18.60
CA ASN A 144 -20.11 -17.06 -19.25
C ASN A 144 -20.08 -16.00 -20.36
N GLN A 145 -19.02 -15.22 -20.48
CA GLN A 145 -18.91 -14.18 -21.49
C GLN A 145 -18.97 -14.80 -22.90
N GLY A 146 -19.97 -14.40 -23.69
CA GLY A 146 -20.18 -14.92 -25.04
C GLY A 146 -21.13 -16.11 -25.14
N ARG A 147 -21.63 -16.65 -24.02
CA ARG A 147 -22.71 -17.64 -24.03
C ARG A 147 -24.06 -16.96 -24.36
N PRO A 148 -24.95 -17.63 -25.12
CA PRO A 148 -26.24 -17.05 -25.55
C PRO A 148 -27.26 -16.81 -24.42
N GLY A 149 -26.92 -17.07 -23.15
CA GLY A 149 -27.73 -16.76 -21.97
C GLY A 149 -27.02 -15.89 -20.93
N PHE A 150 -25.89 -15.26 -21.28
CA PHE A 150 -25.16 -14.42 -20.35
C PHE A 150 -25.92 -13.13 -20.07
N GLY A 151 -26.34 -12.95 -18.82
CA GLY A 151 -27.11 -11.78 -18.38
C GLY A 151 -26.32 -10.47 -18.38
N GLY A 152 -24.99 -10.52 -18.57
CA GLY A 152 -24.10 -9.36 -18.51
C GLY A 152 -23.16 -9.43 -17.30
N ARG A 153 -22.12 -8.60 -17.33
CA ARG A 153 -21.12 -8.53 -16.24
C ARG A 153 -21.69 -7.82 -15.01
N THR A 154 -21.24 -8.23 -13.84
CA THR A 154 -21.65 -7.67 -12.55
C THR A 154 -20.58 -6.78 -11.92
N LEU A 155 -19.30 -7.06 -12.21
CA LEU A 155 -18.17 -6.30 -11.70
C LEU A 155 -17.81 -5.14 -12.65
N LEU A 156 -17.58 -3.98 -12.05
CA LEU A 156 -17.31 -2.71 -12.75
C LEU A 156 -15.99 -2.10 -12.29
N SER A 157 -15.23 -1.52 -13.22
CA SER A 157 -14.09 -0.68 -12.87
C SER A 157 -14.53 0.75 -12.53
N VAL A 158 -13.67 1.52 -11.86
CA VAL A 158 -13.96 2.92 -11.52
C VAL A 158 -14.25 3.76 -12.77
N LYS A 159 -13.58 3.47 -13.89
CA LYS A 159 -13.82 4.15 -15.16
C LYS A 159 -15.21 3.84 -15.70
N ASP A 160 -15.61 2.57 -15.63
CA ASP A 160 -16.93 2.12 -16.07
C ASP A 160 -18.03 2.72 -15.20
N ILE A 161 -17.82 2.84 -13.88
CA ILE A 161 -18.77 3.51 -12.99
C ILE A 161 -18.93 4.98 -13.38
N LYS A 162 -17.83 5.69 -13.62
CA LYS A 162 -17.91 7.09 -14.06
C LYS A 162 -18.68 7.22 -15.37
N GLU A 163 -18.39 6.37 -16.36
CA GLU A 163 -19.11 6.37 -17.63
C GLU A 163 -20.59 6.02 -17.48
N ALA A 164 -20.93 5.02 -16.66
CA ALA A 164 -22.32 4.67 -16.38
C ALA A 164 -23.09 5.82 -15.74
N LEU A 165 -22.45 6.56 -14.83
CA LEU A 165 -23.04 7.72 -14.17
C LEU A 165 -23.20 8.91 -15.13
N THR A 166 -22.22 9.20 -16.01
CA THR A 166 -22.39 10.25 -17.03
C THR A 166 -23.51 9.90 -18.01
N LEU A 167 -23.59 8.65 -18.45
CA LEU A 167 -24.67 8.18 -19.34
C LEU A 167 -26.06 8.30 -18.69
N ARG A 168 -26.17 8.00 -17.39
CA ARG A 168 -27.44 8.04 -16.66
C ARG A 168 -27.87 9.46 -16.28
N ASP A 169 -26.94 10.26 -15.76
CA ASP A 169 -27.25 11.54 -15.11
C ASP A 169 -27.08 12.73 -16.06
N GLU A 170 -26.08 12.73 -16.97
CA GLU A 170 -25.86 13.83 -17.93
C GLU A 170 -26.63 13.61 -19.24
N LEU A 171 -26.55 12.41 -19.81
CA LEU A 171 -27.26 12.08 -21.04
C LEU A 171 -28.72 11.69 -20.79
N GLY A 172 -29.11 11.47 -19.53
CA GLY A 172 -30.50 11.15 -19.15
C GLY A 172 -30.99 9.78 -19.63
N LYS A 173 -30.09 8.86 -19.98
CA LYS A 173 -30.48 7.51 -20.44
C LYS A 173 -31.15 6.73 -19.31
N SER A 174 -32.08 5.85 -19.67
CA SER A 174 -32.68 4.95 -18.70
C SER A 174 -31.62 3.96 -18.16
N PRO A 175 -31.67 3.56 -16.87
CA PRO A 175 -30.68 2.65 -16.30
C PRO A 175 -30.58 1.34 -17.08
N GLN A 176 -31.71 0.83 -17.61
CA GLN A 176 -31.75 -0.37 -18.42
C GLN A 176 -31.03 -0.21 -19.78
N GLU A 177 -31.10 0.97 -20.40
CA GLU A 177 -30.36 1.25 -21.64
C GLU A 177 -28.87 1.33 -21.39
N VAL A 178 -28.45 1.97 -20.29
CA VAL A 178 -27.04 2.04 -19.91
C VAL A 178 -26.48 0.65 -19.63
N GLU A 179 -27.23 -0.18 -18.88
CA GLU A 179 -26.86 -1.57 -18.61
C GLU A 179 -26.72 -2.39 -19.89
N ARG A 180 -27.66 -2.26 -20.84
CA ARG A 180 -27.57 -2.93 -22.15
C ARG A 180 -26.37 -2.45 -22.96
N GLN A 181 -26.13 -1.14 -22.99
CA GLN A 181 -25.02 -0.54 -23.74
C GLN A 181 -23.66 -1.01 -23.20
N MET A 182 -23.53 -1.08 -21.87
CA MET A 182 -22.30 -1.51 -21.19
C MET A 182 -22.22 -3.02 -20.94
N ARG A 183 -23.19 -3.79 -21.42
CA ARG A 183 -23.32 -5.26 -21.25
C ARG A 183 -23.31 -5.69 -19.78
N LEU A 184 -23.96 -4.91 -18.92
CA LEU A 184 -24.11 -5.17 -17.51
C LEU A 184 -25.35 -6.01 -17.23
N LYS A 185 -25.31 -6.73 -16.12
CA LYS A 185 -26.50 -7.42 -15.62
C LYS A 185 -27.59 -6.40 -15.25
N PRO A 186 -28.86 -6.66 -15.57
CA PRO A 186 -29.95 -5.76 -15.20
C PRO A 186 -30.02 -5.55 -13.69
N GLY A 187 -30.16 -4.29 -13.26
CA GLY A 187 -30.25 -3.88 -11.85
C GLY A 187 -28.91 -3.70 -11.14
N VAL A 188 -27.78 -3.73 -11.86
CA VAL A 188 -26.46 -3.41 -11.28
C VAL A 188 -26.35 -1.90 -11.01
N LEU A 189 -26.90 -1.05 -11.88
CA LEU A 189 -26.83 0.40 -11.69
C LEU A 189 -27.69 0.87 -10.52
N ASP A 190 -28.79 0.17 -10.23
CA ASP A 190 -29.65 0.45 -9.08
C ASP A 190 -28.96 0.14 -7.74
N GLN A 191 -27.97 -0.77 -7.73
CA GLN A 191 -27.20 -1.13 -6.53
C GLN A 191 -26.09 -0.12 -6.20
N LEU A 192 -25.59 0.63 -7.18
CA LEU A 192 -24.47 1.53 -6.97
C LEU A 192 -24.89 2.73 -6.13
N VAL A 193 -25.77 3.57 -6.67
CA VAL A 193 -26.25 4.78 -6.01
C VAL A 193 -27.59 5.22 -6.60
N ALA A 194 -28.52 5.70 -5.75
CA ALA A 194 -29.74 6.37 -6.19
C ALA A 194 -29.46 7.56 -7.13
N LYS A 195 -30.35 7.79 -8.09
CA LYS A 195 -30.23 8.87 -9.07
C LYS A 195 -30.11 10.23 -8.36
N GLY A 196 -29.12 11.04 -8.74
CA GLY A 196 -28.94 12.42 -8.26
C GLY A 196 -28.16 12.59 -6.95
N VAL A 197 -27.63 11.52 -6.35
CA VAL A 197 -26.81 11.62 -5.12
C VAL A 197 -25.34 11.96 -5.44
N VAL A 198 -24.86 11.64 -6.64
CA VAL A 198 -23.48 11.90 -7.05
C VAL A 198 -23.44 13.18 -7.89
N ALA A 199 -22.74 14.20 -7.40
CA ALA A 199 -22.34 15.33 -8.23
C ALA A 199 -21.10 14.93 -9.04
N ASN A 200 -21.18 14.98 -10.37
CA ASN A 200 -20.00 14.87 -11.23
C ASN A 200 -19.17 16.15 -11.07
N ILE A 201 -18.06 16.06 -10.33
CA ILE A 201 -17.03 17.12 -10.22
C ILE A 201 -15.90 16.81 -11.20
#